data_AF-A0A842U412-F1
#
_entry.id   AF-A0A842U412-F1
#
_cell.length_a   1.000
_cell.length_b   1.000
_cell.length_c   1.000
_cell.angle_alpha   90.00
_cell.angle_beta   90.00
_cell.angle_gamma   90.00
#
_symmetry.space_group_name_H-M   'P 1'
#
loop_
_entity.id
_entity.type
_entity.pdbx_description
1 polymer ?
#
loop_
_entity_poly.entity_id
_entity_poly.type
_entity_poly.pdbx_seq_one_letter_code
_entity_poly.pdbx_strand_id
1 'polypeptide(L)'
;MTTEVNISWDYLKNISDTLESYRIRALIDAREEILKAGIYNEDDYYQILFKMFDEERLKYKLYDYINSHSQNDFDSLRVFARENNIGVNKAHSLLLLLNNEKLVVVEEKYKEKPSGEENSPPIKMIKDISFSRYKKSISEVKPIYEPVKVIFDAEICSGCGMCSGICPVNCITIENGFGTIDEDSCIRCGLCYFLCPRSYLPIRVLNMYQEEKEKASELKDYGNIGYFLDAYAAQTKIPEIREICQDGGIASTCLYYLLEKNKIDYALGARMSEDPWRPEPLLLKNKEDVLLASGTKYVNNPNLTLLNSKDLANKKIAVVGVPCQMQALLKSHIYDIGIPSVNSVLYRIGIFCMESFPYEEGFLKICEKLSVNVSDVKKTDINKGKFFIYTKSGEELNIPIKEISNLAREDCEVCFDLTSESADISVGSIGAPAGWNTVLIRTEKGKELFQNLIETDLIEHKPIKEVKPGLPLLQKIAGFKKKGAEKHISAKMENNEKFPIY
;
A
#
# COMPACT_ATOMS: atom_id res chain seq x y z
N MET A 1 9.19 11.24 -25.06
CA MET A 1 10.12 11.90 -26.01
C MET A 1 11.31 10.97 -26.20
N THR A 2 11.75 10.72 -27.43
CA THR A 2 12.93 9.90 -27.73
C THR A 2 14.22 10.62 -27.35
N THR A 3 15.21 9.87 -26.90
CA THR A 3 16.48 10.25 -26.25
C THR A 3 17.50 11.01 -27.10
N GLU A 4 17.07 11.72 -28.15
CA GLU A 4 17.97 12.45 -29.07
C GLU A 4 17.78 13.98 -29.07
N VAL A 5 17.24 14.54 -27.99
CA VAL A 5 17.30 16.00 -27.77
C VAL A 5 18.42 16.26 -26.78
N ASN A 6 19.47 16.94 -27.23
CA ASN A 6 20.55 17.42 -26.37
C ASN A 6 19.98 18.57 -25.51
N ILE A 7 19.30 18.21 -24.43
CA ILE A 7 18.56 19.13 -23.57
C ILE A 7 19.57 19.85 -22.67
N SER A 8 19.70 21.16 -22.81
CA SER A 8 20.61 21.94 -21.97
C SER A 8 20.08 22.06 -20.54
N TRP A 9 21.00 22.20 -19.58
CA TRP A 9 20.66 22.42 -18.18
C TRP A 9 19.83 23.71 -17.98
N ASP A 10 20.16 24.76 -18.73
CA ASP A 10 19.39 26.02 -18.75
C ASP A 10 17.95 25.81 -19.23
N TYR A 11 17.71 24.92 -20.20
CA TYR A 11 16.37 24.60 -20.66
C TYR A 11 15.54 23.92 -19.56
N LEU A 12 16.11 22.94 -18.85
CA LEU A 12 15.43 22.26 -17.75
C LEU A 12 15.08 23.23 -16.62
N LYS A 13 16.02 24.13 -16.27
CA LYS A 13 15.81 25.15 -15.25
C LYS A 13 14.69 26.12 -15.64
N ASN A 14 14.69 26.60 -16.89
CA ASN A 14 13.62 27.46 -17.41
C ASN A 14 12.25 26.79 -17.35
N ILE A 15 12.14 25.48 -17.65
CA ILE A 15 10.88 24.75 -17.51
C ILE A 15 10.46 24.62 -16.05
N SER A 16 11.38 24.24 -15.15
CA SER A 16 11.09 24.13 -13.72
C SER A 16 10.63 25.47 -13.13
N ASP A 17 11.26 26.57 -13.53
CA ASP A 17 10.87 27.93 -13.16
C ASP A 17 9.47 28.29 -13.69
N THR A 18 9.17 27.90 -14.94
CA THR A 18 7.85 28.10 -15.56
C THR A 18 6.75 27.28 -14.88
N LEU A 19 7.05 26.07 -14.43
CA LEU A 19 6.09 25.19 -13.74
C LEU A 19 5.93 25.52 -12.26
N GLU A 20 6.74 26.43 -11.71
CA GLU A 20 6.84 26.72 -10.27
C GLU A 20 7.00 25.46 -9.39
N SER A 21 7.53 24.36 -9.97
CA SER A 21 7.55 23.06 -9.30
C SER A 21 8.87 22.82 -8.56
N TYR A 22 8.83 23.00 -7.24
CA TYR A 22 10.00 22.81 -6.36
C TYR A 22 10.58 21.39 -6.44
N ARG A 23 9.74 20.34 -6.56
CA ARG A 23 10.23 18.94 -6.62
C ARG A 23 11.11 18.68 -7.84
N ILE A 24 10.67 19.19 -8.98
CA ILE A 24 11.41 19.10 -10.24
C ILE A 24 12.72 19.88 -10.09
N ARG A 25 12.67 21.09 -9.51
CA ARG A 25 13.89 21.89 -9.27
C ARG A 25 14.89 21.14 -8.39
N ALA A 26 14.43 20.55 -7.29
CA ALA A 26 15.26 19.77 -6.38
C ALA A 26 15.96 18.59 -7.08
N LEU A 27 15.30 17.92 -8.04
CA LEU A 27 15.92 16.87 -8.84
C LEU A 27 16.91 17.40 -9.88
N ILE A 28 16.65 18.57 -10.47
CA ILE A 28 17.59 19.21 -11.42
C ILE A 28 18.86 19.66 -10.70
N ASP A 29 18.68 20.35 -9.56
CA ASP A 29 19.77 20.90 -8.77
C ASP A 29 20.64 19.78 -8.15
N ALA A 30 20.04 18.65 -7.78
CA ALA A 30 20.72 17.53 -7.15
C ALA A 30 21.14 16.39 -8.11
N ARG A 31 21.29 16.67 -9.41
CA ARG A 31 21.61 15.64 -10.42
C ARG A 31 22.87 14.85 -10.04
N GLU A 32 23.92 15.53 -9.59
CA GLU A 32 25.20 14.89 -9.29
C GLU A 32 25.09 13.97 -8.07
N GLU A 33 24.40 14.39 -7.03
CA GLU A 33 24.16 13.63 -5.80
C GLU A 33 23.34 12.36 -6.10
N ILE A 34 22.31 12.48 -6.94
CA ILE A 34 21.46 11.35 -7.34
C ILE A 34 22.26 10.30 -8.11
N LEU A 35 23.07 10.72 -9.09
CA LEU A 35 23.90 9.78 -9.86
C LEU A 35 25.01 9.18 -9.00
N LYS A 36 25.59 9.96 -8.09
CA LYS A 36 26.62 9.51 -7.15
C LYS A 36 26.10 8.47 -6.16
N ALA A 37 24.81 8.52 -5.79
CA ALA A 37 24.19 7.51 -4.93
C ALA A 37 24.16 6.11 -5.58
N GLY A 38 24.30 6.01 -6.91
CA GLY A 38 24.47 4.74 -7.63
C GLY A 38 23.21 3.88 -7.77
N ILE A 39 22.05 4.39 -7.34
CA ILE A 39 20.74 3.74 -7.47
C ILE A 39 20.18 3.91 -8.88
N TYR A 40 20.41 5.06 -9.50
CA TYR A 40 19.90 5.39 -10.83
C TYR A 40 21.07 5.69 -11.77
N ASN A 41 20.98 5.19 -12.99
CA ASN A 41 21.86 5.65 -14.06
C ASN A 41 21.32 6.97 -14.67
N GLU A 42 22.03 7.50 -15.66
CA GLU A 42 21.66 8.76 -16.31
C GLU A 42 20.30 8.68 -17.04
N ASP A 43 20.02 7.56 -17.70
CA ASP A 43 18.73 7.34 -18.38
C ASP A 43 17.58 7.25 -17.37
N ASP A 44 17.77 6.52 -16.26
CA ASP A 44 16.78 6.42 -15.17
C ASP A 44 16.49 7.80 -14.59
N TYR A 45 17.52 8.61 -14.34
CA TYR A 45 17.38 9.99 -13.85
C TYR A 45 16.51 10.83 -14.79
N TYR A 46 16.81 10.83 -16.09
CA TYR A 46 16.03 11.59 -17.07
C TYR A 46 14.61 11.06 -17.22
N GLN A 47 14.40 9.75 -17.14
CA GLN A 47 13.06 9.16 -17.15
C GLN A 47 12.21 9.63 -15.96
N ILE A 48 12.76 9.58 -14.74
CA ILE A 48 12.10 10.07 -13.52
C ILE A 48 11.77 11.56 -13.68
N LEU A 49 12.75 12.37 -14.09
CA LEU A 49 12.58 13.81 -14.24
C LEU A 49 11.50 14.16 -15.26
N PHE A 50 11.54 13.57 -16.47
CA PHE A 50 10.56 13.84 -17.51
C PHE A 50 9.16 13.31 -17.17
N LYS A 51 9.08 12.17 -16.50
CA LYS A 51 7.80 11.67 -16.02
C LYS A 51 7.18 12.63 -15.02
N MET A 52 7.95 13.17 -14.08
CA MET A 52 7.47 14.18 -13.15
C MET A 52 7.05 15.48 -13.83
N PHE A 53 7.78 15.92 -14.86
CA PHE A 53 7.37 17.04 -15.70
C PHE A 53 5.99 16.81 -16.33
N ASP A 54 5.77 15.64 -16.92
CA ASP A 54 4.50 15.30 -17.56
C ASP A 54 3.34 15.26 -16.55
N GLU A 55 3.57 14.68 -15.37
CA GLU A 55 2.57 14.59 -14.29
C GLU A 55 2.21 15.97 -13.73
N GLU A 56 3.19 16.84 -13.48
CA GLU A 56 2.95 18.22 -13.02
C GLU A 56 2.25 19.06 -14.09
N ARG A 57 2.68 18.96 -15.35
CA ARG A 57 2.02 19.65 -16.48
C ARG A 57 0.56 19.25 -16.58
N LEU A 58 0.26 17.94 -16.48
CA LEU A 58 -1.10 17.44 -16.57
C LEU A 58 -1.96 17.90 -15.39
N LYS A 59 -1.39 17.92 -14.17
CA LYS A 59 -2.03 18.46 -12.95
C LYS A 59 -2.43 19.93 -13.13
N TYR A 60 -1.51 20.77 -13.59
CA TYR A 60 -1.80 22.20 -13.80
C TYR A 60 -2.72 22.47 -14.98
N LYS A 61 -2.67 21.64 -16.03
CA LYS A 61 -3.65 21.70 -17.12
C LYS A 61 -5.06 21.41 -16.62
N LEU A 62 -5.24 20.46 -15.70
CA LEU A 62 -6.53 20.24 -15.03
C LEU A 62 -6.92 21.46 -14.19
N TYR A 63 -5.97 21.98 -13.40
CA TYR A 63 -6.22 23.17 -12.60
C TYR A 63 -6.72 24.35 -13.46
N ASP A 64 -6.14 24.60 -14.64
CA ASP A 64 -6.58 25.64 -15.58
C ASP A 64 -7.91 25.32 -16.26
N TYR A 65 -8.13 24.06 -16.64
CA TYR A 65 -9.38 23.59 -17.20
C TYR A 65 -10.58 23.90 -16.30
N ILE A 66 -10.43 23.72 -14.97
CA ILE A 66 -11.47 24.02 -13.97
C ILE A 66 -11.93 25.50 -13.99
N ASN A 67 -11.06 26.42 -14.43
CA ASN A 67 -11.36 27.85 -14.48
C ASN A 67 -12.06 28.26 -15.80
N SER A 68 -11.78 27.56 -16.89
CA SER A 68 -12.32 27.89 -18.22
C SER A 68 -13.69 27.26 -18.50
N HIS A 69 -14.20 26.41 -17.62
CA HIS A 69 -15.44 25.68 -17.80
C HIS A 69 -16.55 26.18 -16.85
N SER A 70 -17.77 26.27 -17.38
CA SER A 70 -18.95 26.76 -16.65
C SER A 70 -19.56 25.72 -15.71
N GLN A 71 -19.27 24.43 -15.94
CA GLN A 71 -19.70 23.30 -15.13
C GLN A 71 -18.49 22.43 -14.77
N ASN A 72 -18.39 22.09 -13.49
CA ASN A 72 -17.28 21.36 -12.90
C ASN A 72 -17.84 20.15 -12.17
N ASP A 73 -18.10 19.08 -12.93
CA ASP A 73 -18.70 17.83 -12.51
C ASP A 73 -18.00 16.60 -13.12
N PHE A 74 -18.54 15.39 -12.94
CA PHE A 74 -17.94 14.19 -13.51
C PHE A 74 -17.84 14.21 -15.03
N ASP A 75 -18.82 14.76 -15.74
CA ASP A 75 -18.81 14.78 -17.20
C ASP A 75 -17.73 15.74 -17.72
N SER A 76 -17.54 16.87 -17.04
CA SER A 76 -16.42 17.77 -17.32
C SER A 76 -15.05 17.11 -17.07
N LEU A 77 -14.89 16.26 -16.03
CA LEU A 77 -13.66 15.48 -15.83
C LEU A 77 -13.45 14.43 -16.93
N ARG A 78 -14.51 13.78 -17.41
CA ARG A 78 -14.43 12.81 -18.51
C ARG A 78 -14.00 13.48 -19.81
N VAL A 79 -14.51 14.68 -20.08
CA VAL A 79 -14.11 15.52 -21.22
C VAL A 79 -12.62 15.85 -21.10
N PHE A 80 -12.17 16.36 -19.96
CA PHE A 80 -10.76 16.62 -19.70
C PHE A 80 -9.90 15.37 -19.93
N ALA A 81 -10.32 14.21 -19.40
CA ALA A 81 -9.59 12.96 -19.54
C ALA A 81 -9.42 12.58 -21.03
N ARG A 82 -10.50 12.65 -21.80
CA ARG A 82 -10.51 12.38 -23.25
C ARG A 82 -9.63 13.35 -24.04
N GLU A 83 -9.72 14.65 -23.76
CA GLU A 83 -8.91 15.68 -24.44
C GLU A 83 -7.40 15.56 -24.17
N ASN A 84 -7.04 14.88 -23.09
CA ASN A 84 -5.67 14.66 -22.68
C ASN A 84 -5.18 13.23 -22.92
N ASN A 85 -6.01 12.37 -23.53
CA ASN A 85 -5.71 10.95 -23.75
C ASN A 85 -5.30 10.20 -22.46
N ILE A 86 -6.01 10.48 -21.37
CA ILE A 86 -5.82 9.80 -20.08
C ILE A 86 -7.12 9.10 -19.65
N GLY A 87 -7.00 8.09 -18.78
CA GLY A 87 -8.18 7.48 -18.16
C GLY A 87 -8.88 8.43 -17.18
N VAL A 88 -10.20 8.30 -17.03
CA VAL A 88 -10.98 9.11 -16.08
C VAL A 88 -10.48 8.98 -14.63
N ASN A 89 -10.00 7.79 -14.25
CA ASN A 89 -9.42 7.54 -12.94
C ASN A 89 -8.17 8.41 -12.70
N LYS A 90 -7.36 8.64 -13.73
CA LYS A 90 -6.19 9.53 -13.65
C LYS A 90 -6.63 10.97 -13.45
N ALA A 91 -7.61 11.46 -14.22
CA ALA A 91 -8.16 12.80 -14.03
C ALA A 91 -8.71 13.00 -12.60
N HIS A 92 -9.42 12.02 -12.07
CA HIS A 92 -9.92 12.05 -10.69
C HIS A 92 -8.78 12.05 -9.66
N SER A 93 -7.71 11.28 -9.87
CA SER A 93 -6.53 11.29 -8.99
C SER A 93 -5.83 12.65 -8.94
N LEU A 94 -5.79 13.36 -10.07
CA LEU A 94 -5.23 14.71 -10.17
C LEU A 94 -6.14 15.73 -9.48
N LEU A 95 -7.47 15.61 -9.63
CA LEU A 95 -8.42 16.46 -8.93
C LEU A 95 -8.26 16.34 -7.41
N LEU A 96 -8.17 15.11 -6.90
CA LEU A 96 -7.98 14.91 -5.47
C LEU A 96 -6.61 15.36 -4.98
N LEU A 97 -5.57 15.24 -5.81
CA LEU A 97 -4.25 15.80 -5.50
C LEU A 97 -4.31 17.33 -5.40
N LEU A 98 -4.96 18.01 -6.35
CA LEU A 98 -5.20 19.46 -6.29
C LEU A 98 -6.00 19.86 -5.03
N ASN A 99 -6.96 19.03 -4.61
CA ASN A 99 -7.74 19.28 -3.40
C ASN A 99 -6.87 19.15 -2.14
N ASN A 100 -6.03 18.12 -2.08
CA ASN A 100 -5.06 17.93 -1.01
C ASN A 100 -4.02 19.07 -0.96
N GLU A 101 -3.59 19.57 -2.12
CA GLU A 101 -2.72 20.75 -2.24
C GLU A 101 -3.45 22.07 -1.96
N LYS A 102 -4.75 22.05 -1.61
CA LYS A 102 -5.58 23.24 -1.34
C LYS A 102 -5.64 24.22 -2.52
N LEU A 103 -5.61 23.70 -3.75
CA LEU A 103 -5.76 24.45 -5.00
C LEU A 103 -7.20 24.43 -5.51
N VAL A 104 -7.94 23.37 -5.20
CA VAL A 104 -9.37 23.24 -5.52
C VAL A 104 -10.15 22.74 -4.31
N VAL A 105 -11.44 23.05 -4.25
CA VAL A 105 -12.40 22.45 -3.33
C VAL A 105 -13.19 21.41 -4.11
N VAL A 106 -13.34 20.21 -3.55
CA VAL A 106 -14.17 19.13 -4.10
C VAL A 106 -15.30 18.83 -3.13
N GLU A 107 -16.53 18.93 -3.62
CA GLU A 107 -17.76 18.54 -2.93
C GLU A 107 -18.36 17.32 -3.61
N GLU A 108 -18.85 16.37 -2.82
CA GLU A 108 -19.42 15.13 -3.34
C GLU A 108 -20.91 15.06 -3.07
N LYS A 109 -21.67 14.61 -4.07
CA LYS A 109 -23.10 14.37 -3.97
C LYS A 109 -23.33 12.87 -3.96
N TYR A 110 -23.95 12.36 -2.90
CA TYR A 110 -24.21 10.93 -2.73
C TYR A 110 -25.65 10.56 -3.10
N LYS A 111 -25.86 9.31 -3.48
CA LYS A 111 -27.15 8.62 -3.54
C LYS A 111 -27.08 7.38 -2.65
N GLU A 112 -28.19 7.06 -2.00
CA GLU A 112 -28.31 5.85 -1.19
C GLU A 112 -28.99 4.75 -2.01
N LYS A 113 -28.45 3.52 -1.94
CA LYS A 113 -29.08 2.32 -2.50
C LYS A 113 -29.32 1.31 -1.37
N PRO A 114 -30.45 0.58 -1.35
CA PRO A 114 -30.64 -0.52 -0.40
C PRO A 114 -29.49 -1.54 -0.54
N SER A 115 -28.94 -1.97 0.60
CA SER A 115 -27.85 -2.95 0.68
C SER A 115 -28.25 -4.37 0.24
N GLY A 116 -29.54 -4.64 0.06
CA GLY A 116 -30.07 -5.95 -0.36
C GLY A 116 -30.05 -7.02 0.74
N GLU A 117 -29.50 -6.72 1.91
CA GLU A 117 -29.44 -7.58 3.09
C GLU A 117 -30.31 -6.99 4.22
N GLU A 118 -31.12 -7.83 4.88
CA GLU A 118 -31.92 -7.41 6.04
C GLU A 118 -31.00 -6.87 7.15
N ASN A 119 -31.29 -5.65 7.63
CA ASN A 119 -30.57 -4.92 8.70
C ASN A 119 -29.17 -4.38 8.36
N SER A 120 -28.76 -4.36 7.09
CA SER A 120 -27.51 -3.70 6.66
C SER A 120 -27.76 -2.22 6.28
N PRO A 121 -26.91 -1.25 6.71
CA PRO A 121 -27.07 0.16 6.35
C PRO A 121 -27.04 0.36 4.83
N PRO A 122 -27.70 1.40 4.29
CA PRO A 122 -27.73 1.65 2.85
C PRO A 122 -26.34 1.99 2.30
N ILE A 123 -26.11 1.55 1.07
CA ILE A 123 -24.88 1.79 0.31
C ILE A 123 -24.85 3.25 -0.11
N LYS A 124 -23.88 4.03 0.36
CA LYS A 124 -23.63 5.38 -0.15
C LYS A 124 -22.79 5.30 -1.42
N MET A 125 -23.40 5.65 -2.55
CA MET A 125 -22.70 5.77 -3.83
C MET A 125 -22.54 7.24 -4.17
N ILE A 126 -21.38 7.66 -4.65
CA ILE A 126 -21.23 9.01 -5.22
C ILE A 126 -22.05 9.05 -6.51
N LYS A 127 -22.99 9.98 -6.57
CA LYS A 127 -23.80 10.25 -7.76
C LYS A 127 -23.09 11.24 -8.67
N ASP A 128 -22.49 12.26 -8.08
CA ASP A 128 -21.91 13.39 -8.78
C ASP A 128 -20.86 14.09 -7.90
N ILE A 129 -20.00 14.90 -8.51
CA ILE A 129 -19.06 15.78 -7.80
C ILE A 129 -19.25 17.21 -8.28
N SER A 130 -18.93 18.17 -7.42
CA SER A 130 -18.76 19.57 -7.82
C SER A 130 -17.40 20.05 -7.36
N PHE A 131 -16.68 20.76 -8.22
CA PHE A 131 -15.37 21.30 -7.86
C PHE A 131 -15.18 22.75 -8.32
N SER A 132 -14.37 23.49 -7.57
CA SER A 132 -14.04 24.87 -7.90
C SER A 132 -12.65 25.23 -7.38
N ARG A 133 -12.00 26.23 -7.98
CA ARG A 133 -10.70 26.72 -7.50
C ARG A 133 -10.85 27.45 -6.16
N TYR A 134 -9.83 27.36 -5.31
CA TYR A 134 -9.67 28.34 -4.25
C TYR A 134 -9.43 29.73 -4.85
N LYS A 135 -9.89 30.79 -4.16
CA LYS A 135 -9.68 32.19 -4.58
C LYS A 135 -8.23 32.69 -4.40
N LYS A 136 -7.34 31.88 -3.81
CA LYS A 136 -5.93 32.25 -3.57
C LYS A 136 -5.09 32.01 -4.83
N SER A 137 -4.08 32.85 -5.04
CA SER A 137 -3.15 32.66 -6.16
C SER A 137 -2.25 31.44 -5.93
N ILE A 138 -1.80 30.79 -7.01
CA ILE A 138 -0.99 29.56 -6.94
C ILE A 138 0.34 29.79 -6.19
N SER A 139 0.90 31.00 -6.30
CA SER A 139 2.13 31.41 -5.64
C SER A 139 1.99 31.59 -4.13
N GLU A 140 0.76 31.74 -3.61
CA GLU A 140 0.44 31.72 -2.18
C GLU A 140 0.25 30.29 -1.63
N VAL A 141 0.03 29.33 -2.52
CA VAL A 141 -0.15 27.91 -2.20
C VAL A 141 1.07 27.15 -2.70
N LYS A 142 2.27 27.57 -2.27
CA LYS A 142 3.48 26.79 -2.55
C LYS A 142 3.39 25.49 -1.75
N PRO A 143 3.34 24.31 -2.39
CA PRO A 143 3.53 23.07 -1.65
C PRO A 143 4.96 23.07 -1.10
N ILE A 144 5.09 23.37 0.19
CA ILE A 144 6.30 23.07 0.94
C ILE A 144 6.33 21.55 1.00
N TYR A 145 7.17 20.93 0.18
CA TYR A 145 7.31 19.49 0.23
C TYR A 145 8.18 19.13 1.42
N GLU A 146 7.49 18.77 2.49
CA GLU A 146 8.10 18.20 3.67
C GLU A 146 8.76 16.86 3.30
N PRO A 147 9.98 16.56 3.78
CA PRO A 147 10.49 15.20 3.74
C PRO A 147 9.61 14.31 4.63
N VAL A 148 9.66 12.99 4.41
CA VAL A 148 8.90 12.02 5.22
C VAL A 148 9.23 12.07 6.72
N LYS A 149 10.29 12.80 7.12
CA LYS A 149 10.62 13.11 8.52
C LYS A 149 9.40 13.58 9.32
N VAL A 150 8.53 14.38 8.72
CA VAL A 150 7.32 14.87 9.39
C VAL A 150 6.31 13.78 9.75
N ILE A 151 6.37 12.62 9.07
CA ILE A 151 5.58 11.43 9.40
C ILE A 151 6.26 10.67 10.55
N PHE A 152 7.60 10.68 10.60
CA PHE A 152 8.38 10.06 11.67
C PHE A 152 8.22 10.83 12.98
N ASP A 153 8.38 12.16 12.94
CA ASP A 153 8.22 13.06 14.09
C ASP A 153 6.79 13.06 14.65
N ALA A 154 5.81 12.73 13.81
CA ALA A 154 4.40 12.60 14.20
C ALA A 154 4.03 11.20 14.72
N GLU A 155 4.99 10.26 14.75
CA GLU A 155 4.81 8.89 15.25
C GLU A 155 3.70 8.09 14.53
N ILE A 156 3.36 8.47 13.30
CA ILE A 156 2.36 7.80 12.45
C ILE A 156 3.00 6.94 11.35
N CYS A 157 4.31 6.69 11.43
CA CYS A 157 5.06 5.91 10.45
C CYS A 157 4.67 4.43 10.49
N SER A 158 4.22 3.89 9.36
CA SER A 158 3.86 2.46 9.24
C SER A 158 5.04 1.50 9.09
N GLY A 159 6.27 2.01 9.02
CA GLY A 159 7.47 1.20 8.80
C GLY A 159 7.42 0.36 7.51
N CYS A 160 6.67 0.78 6.48
CA CYS A 160 6.44 -0.05 5.30
C CYS A 160 7.67 -0.18 4.36
N GLY A 161 8.59 0.79 4.44
CA GLY A 161 9.82 0.81 3.64
C GLY A 161 9.78 1.65 2.37
N MET A 162 8.61 2.13 1.92
CA MET A 162 8.48 2.80 0.62
C MET A 162 9.38 4.03 0.47
N CYS A 163 9.50 4.86 1.50
CA CYS A 163 10.33 6.06 1.46
C CYS A 163 11.82 5.76 1.24
N SER A 164 12.35 4.73 1.91
CA SER A 164 13.71 4.23 1.68
C SER A 164 13.82 3.57 0.31
N GLY A 165 12.80 2.79 -0.08
CA GLY A 165 12.66 2.10 -1.37
C GLY A 165 12.72 2.96 -2.63
N ILE A 166 12.61 4.28 -2.51
CA ILE A 166 12.57 5.22 -3.64
C ILE A 166 13.53 6.40 -3.50
N CYS A 167 14.27 6.50 -2.38
CA CYS A 167 15.06 7.68 -2.08
C CYS A 167 16.23 7.81 -3.06
N PRO A 168 16.27 8.85 -3.92
CA PRO A 168 17.24 8.92 -5.00
C PRO A 168 18.67 9.18 -4.53
N VAL A 169 18.84 9.61 -3.28
CA VAL A 169 20.13 9.87 -2.63
C VAL A 169 20.40 8.91 -1.47
N ASN A 170 19.61 7.83 -1.36
CA ASN A 170 19.76 6.76 -0.36
C ASN A 170 19.86 7.20 1.12
N CYS A 171 19.25 8.32 1.50
CA CYS A 171 19.44 8.94 2.82
C CYS A 171 18.42 8.52 3.89
N ILE A 172 17.63 7.46 3.68
CA ILE A 172 16.53 7.04 4.57
C ILE A 172 16.72 5.59 5.00
N THR A 173 16.76 5.36 6.32
CA THR A 173 16.85 4.03 6.92
C THR A 173 15.52 3.70 7.62
N ILE A 174 15.01 2.49 7.41
CA ILE A 174 13.89 1.94 8.18
C ILE A 174 14.38 0.72 8.95
N GLU A 175 14.43 0.81 10.26
CA GLU A 175 14.94 -0.24 11.15
C GLU A 175 13.96 -0.44 12.32
N ASN A 176 13.63 -1.69 12.64
CA ASN A 176 12.59 -2.03 13.62
C ASN A 176 11.24 -1.30 13.37
N GLY A 177 11.01 -0.93 12.11
CA GLY A 177 9.88 -0.15 11.61
C GLY A 177 9.82 1.30 12.09
N PHE A 178 10.92 1.85 12.59
CA PHE A 178 11.12 3.28 12.79
C PHE A 178 11.99 3.83 11.65
N GLY A 179 11.72 5.06 11.24
CA GLY A 179 12.44 5.71 10.15
C GLY A 179 13.37 6.81 10.63
N THR A 180 14.56 6.87 10.06
CA THR A 180 15.52 7.96 10.25
C THR A 180 15.94 8.54 8.89
N ILE A 181 16.37 9.81 8.88
CA ILE A 181 16.84 10.49 7.67
C ILE A 181 18.20 11.12 7.99
N ASP A 182 19.18 10.88 7.12
CA ASP A 182 20.39 11.70 7.06
C ASP A 182 20.03 13.04 6.41
N GLU A 183 19.92 14.08 7.24
CA GLU A 183 19.51 15.41 6.80
C GLU A 183 20.55 16.11 5.92
N ASP A 184 21.84 15.78 6.08
CA ASP A 184 22.93 16.39 5.29
C ASP A 184 22.90 15.88 3.84
N SER A 185 22.54 14.61 3.64
CA SER A 185 22.37 14.01 2.32
C SER A 185 21.00 14.29 1.70
N CYS A 186 20.01 14.72 2.49
CA CYS A 186 18.63 14.88 2.04
C CYS A 186 18.45 16.10 1.12
N ILE A 187 18.16 15.84 -0.16
CA ILE A 187 17.91 16.88 -1.18
C ILE A 187 16.50 17.51 -1.11
N ARG A 188 15.70 17.14 -0.10
CA ARG A 188 14.34 17.66 0.13
C ARG A 188 13.40 17.58 -1.08
N CYS A 189 13.56 16.57 -1.94
CA CYS A 189 12.75 16.39 -3.15
C CYS A 189 11.27 16.01 -2.90
N GLY A 190 10.94 15.57 -1.68
CA GLY A 190 9.55 15.27 -1.27
C GLY A 190 8.94 13.97 -1.82
N LEU A 191 9.66 13.19 -2.63
CA LEU A 191 9.15 11.93 -3.21
C LEU A 191 8.70 10.93 -2.13
N CYS A 192 9.51 10.81 -1.08
CA CYS A 192 9.24 9.95 0.07
C CYS A 192 7.93 10.29 0.79
N TYR A 193 7.65 11.58 0.99
CA TYR A 193 6.38 12.04 1.57
C TYR A 193 5.22 11.84 0.58
N PHE A 194 5.45 12.17 -0.69
CA PHE A 194 4.45 12.07 -1.75
C PHE A 194 3.91 10.66 -1.93
N LEU A 195 4.73 9.61 -1.80
CA LEU A 195 4.30 8.20 -1.91
C LEU A 195 4.01 7.52 -0.56
N CYS A 196 4.23 8.21 0.56
CA CYS A 196 3.90 7.65 1.88
C CYS A 196 2.38 7.38 2.01
N PRO A 197 1.93 6.20 2.45
CA PRO A 197 0.51 5.94 2.67
C PRO A 197 -0.06 6.66 3.92
N ARG A 198 0.82 7.26 4.73
CA ARG A 198 0.48 8.02 5.96
C ARG A 198 0.50 9.53 5.77
N SER A 199 0.83 10.01 4.57
CA SER A 199 0.64 11.42 4.20
C SER A 199 -0.79 11.62 3.72
N TYR A 200 -0.98 11.77 2.41
CA TYR A 200 -2.27 11.80 1.74
C TYR A 200 -2.54 10.49 1.01
N LEU A 201 -3.61 9.77 1.32
CA LEU A 201 -4.01 8.55 0.61
C LEU A 201 -5.33 8.82 -0.10
N PRO A 202 -5.43 8.69 -1.44
CA PRO A 202 -6.66 8.97 -2.15
C PRO A 202 -7.63 7.77 -2.09
N ILE A 203 -8.21 7.47 -0.92
CA ILE A 203 -8.99 6.22 -0.70
C ILE A 203 -10.04 5.99 -1.79
N ARG A 204 -10.72 7.06 -2.22
CA ARG A 204 -11.74 7.00 -3.28
C ARG A 204 -11.20 6.45 -4.59
N VAL A 205 -9.99 6.86 -4.97
CA VAL A 205 -9.35 6.46 -6.24
C VAL A 205 -8.74 5.07 -6.13
N LEU A 206 -8.32 4.63 -4.93
CA LEU A 206 -7.80 3.27 -4.74
C LEU A 206 -8.80 2.21 -5.22
N ASN A 207 -10.08 2.40 -4.92
CA ASN A 207 -11.14 1.46 -5.34
C ASN A 207 -11.40 1.54 -6.86
N MET A 208 -11.42 2.74 -7.44
CA MET A 208 -11.64 2.93 -8.88
C MET A 208 -10.55 2.27 -9.74
N TYR A 209 -9.30 2.31 -9.30
CA TYR A 209 -8.18 1.67 -10.00
C TYR A 209 -8.21 0.14 -9.95
N GLN A 210 -9.01 -0.46 -9.06
CA GLN A 210 -9.13 -1.91 -8.98
C GLN A 210 -10.28 -2.47 -9.82
N GLU A 211 -11.28 -1.64 -10.11
CA GLU A 211 -12.48 -2.03 -10.84
C GLU A 211 -12.24 -2.18 -12.36
N GLU A 212 -11.14 -1.61 -12.89
CA GLU A 212 -10.64 -1.72 -14.28
C GLU A 212 -11.69 -1.53 -15.42
N LYS A 213 -12.92 -1.06 -15.13
CA LYS A 213 -14.02 -0.94 -16.10
C LYS A 213 -14.64 0.45 -16.09
N GLU A 214 -14.72 1.05 -17.28
CA GLU A 214 -15.56 2.24 -17.56
C GLU A 214 -17.07 1.99 -17.34
N LYS A 215 -17.49 0.73 -17.08
CA LYS A 215 -18.88 0.28 -16.98
C LYS A 215 -19.08 -0.77 -15.88
N ALA A 216 -18.77 -0.43 -14.64
CA ALA A 216 -19.33 -1.21 -13.55
C ALA A 216 -20.85 -0.99 -13.49
N SER A 217 -21.62 -1.94 -14.03
CA SER A 217 -23.09 -1.87 -13.98
C SER A 217 -23.61 -2.02 -12.55
N GLU A 218 -22.85 -2.66 -11.65
CA GLU A 218 -23.18 -2.79 -10.23
C GLU A 218 -21.91 -2.89 -9.36
N LEU A 219 -21.66 -1.86 -8.54
CA LEU A 219 -20.75 -1.97 -7.39
C LEU A 219 -21.48 -2.73 -6.28
N LYS A 220 -20.99 -3.93 -5.93
CA LYS A 220 -21.44 -4.59 -4.71
C LYS A 220 -20.85 -3.84 -3.52
N ASP A 221 -21.69 -3.44 -2.57
CA ASP A 221 -21.19 -2.90 -1.31
C ASP A 221 -20.69 -4.04 -0.46
N TYR A 222 -19.40 -3.99 -0.18
CA TYR A 222 -18.74 -4.96 0.65
C TYR A 222 -18.49 -4.42 2.07
N GLY A 223 -19.00 -3.22 2.38
CA GLY A 223 -18.90 -2.58 3.67
C GLY A 223 -17.45 -2.39 4.11
N ASN A 224 -17.09 -2.95 5.25
CA ASN A 224 -15.81 -2.67 5.90
C ASN A 224 -14.59 -3.39 5.30
N ILE A 225 -14.74 -4.20 4.24
CA ILE A 225 -13.65 -5.06 3.72
C ILE A 225 -13.12 -4.64 2.35
N GLY A 226 -13.59 -3.48 1.85
CA GLY A 226 -13.19 -2.89 0.57
C GLY A 226 -13.72 -3.64 -0.65
N TYR A 227 -13.46 -3.09 -1.84
CA TYR A 227 -13.88 -3.68 -3.10
C TYR A 227 -13.22 -5.06 -3.35
N PHE A 228 -14.00 -6.02 -3.84
CA PHE A 228 -13.49 -7.26 -4.40
C PHE A 228 -14.41 -7.80 -5.51
N LEU A 229 -13.90 -8.66 -6.38
CA LEU A 229 -14.65 -9.33 -7.45
C LEU A 229 -15.34 -10.60 -6.92
N ASP A 230 -14.56 -11.45 -6.26
CA ASP A 230 -14.97 -12.75 -5.74
C ASP A 230 -14.26 -13.07 -4.41
N ALA A 231 -14.82 -13.99 -3.62
CA ALA A 231 -14.26 -14.40 -2.35
C ALA A 231 -14.39 -15.91 -2.10
N TYR A 232 -13.32 -16.51 -1.59
CA TYR A 232 -13.19 -17.95 -1.39
C TYR A 232 -12.58 -18.25 -0.01
N ALA A 233 -12.81 -19.46 0.48
CA ALA A 233 -11.86 -20.09 1.39
C ALA A 233 -10.95 -21.00 0.56
N ALA A 234 -9.64 -20.98 0.80
CA ALA A 234 -8.70 -21.86 0.10
C ALA A 234 -7.57 -22.36 1.00
N GLN A 235 -7.02 -23.52 0.64
CA GLN A 235 -5.85 -24.15 1.26
C GLN A 235 -4.91 -24.69 0.18
N THR A 236 -3.61 -24.60 0.40
CA THR A 236 -2.58 -25.15 -0.48
C THR A 236 -2.61 -26.68 -0.52
N LYS A 237 -2.35 -27.23 -1.71
CA LYS A 237 -2.09 -28.66 -1.92
C LYS A 237 -0.59 -28.99 -1.94
N ILE A 238 0.29 -27.99 -1.92
CA ILE A 238 1.75 -28.18 -1.94
C ILE A 238 2.20 -28.62 -0.53
N PRO A 239 2.69 -29.86 -0.34
CA PRO A 239 2.98 -30.42 0.98
C PRO A 239 3.97 -29.57 1.81
N GLU A 240 5.04 -29.11 1.18
CA GLU A 240 6.10 -28.34 1.83
C GLU A 240 5.59 -26.99 2.34
N ILE A 241 4.70 -26.34 1.59
CA ILE A 241 4.04 -25.10 2.04
C ILE A 241 3.03 -25.40 3.15
N ARG A 242 2.26 -26.49 3.03
CA ARG A 242 1.24 -26.89 4.00
C ARG A 242 1.82 -27.15 5.39
N GLU A 243 3.04 -27.68 5.46
CA GLU A 243 3.72 -27.98 6.71
C GLU A 243 4.10 -26.72 7.51
N ILE A 244 4.49 -25.65 6.81
CA ILE A 244 5.10 -24.45 7.42
C ILE A 244 4.20 -23.22 7.40
N CYS A 245 3.14 -23.20 6.59
CA CYS A 245 2.30 -22.02 6.45
C CYS A 245 1.53 -21.70 7.74
N GLN A 246 1.22 -20.41 7.92
CA GLN A 246 0.43 -19.97 9.08
C GLN A 246 -0.97 -20.61 9.09
N ASP A 247 -1.64 -20.55 7.94
CA ASP A 247 -3.03 -20.93 7.76
C ASP A 247 -3.20 -21.81 6.50
N GLY A 248 -3.75 -21.27 5.41
CA GLY A 248 -3.99 -21.98 4.15
C GLY A 248 -2.86 -21.89 3.13
N GLY A 249 -1.78 -21.15 3.39
CA GLY A 249 -0.61 -21.11 2.50
C GLY A 249 -0.83 -20.45 1.14
N ILE A 250 -1.89 -19.66 0.97
CA ILE A 250 -2.26 -19.13 -0.35
C ILE A 250 -1.27 -18.08 -0.86
N ALA A 251 -0.79 -17.17 -0.01
CA ALA A 251 0.21 -16.17 -0.43
C ALA A 251 1.50 -16.85 -0.94
N SER A 252 1.98 -17.87 -0.24
CA SER A 252 3.13 -18.68 -0.66
C SER A 252 2.83 -19.47 -1.95
N THR A 253 1.63 -20.04 -2.08
CA THR A 253 1.24 -20.78 -3.30
C THR A 253 1.16 -19.87 -4.54
N CYS A 254 0.70 -18.63 -4.38
CA CYS A 254 0.75 -17.62 -5.43
C CYS A 254 2.20 -17.36 -5.89
N LEU A 255 3.12 -17.12 -4.96
CA LEU A 255 4.53 -16.88 -5.30
C LEU A 255 5.20 -18.11 -5.92
N TYR A 256 4.93 -19.30 -5.37
CA TYR A 256 5.42 -20.57 -5.90
C TYR A 256 5.05 -20.71 -7.38
N TYR A 257 3.76 -20.54 -7.71
CA TYR A 257 3.28 -20.63 -9.08
C TYR A 257 3.90 -19.56 -9.99
N LEU A 258 3.93 -18.30 -9.54
CA LEU A 258 4.45 -17.19 -10.36
C LEU A 258 5.93 -17.37 -10.69
N LEU A 259 6.74 -17.84 -9.75
CA LEU A 259 8.17 -18.12 -9.96
C LEU A 259 8.36 -19.37 -10.81
N GLU A 260 7.66 -20.47 -10.52
CA GLU A 260 7.78 -21.72 -11.28
C GLU A 260 7.38 -21.55 -12.76
N LYS A 261 6.37 -20.71 -13.04
CA LYS A 261 5.94 -20.39 -14.41
C LYS A 261 6.71 -19.23 -15.05
N ASN A 262 7.73 -18.69 -14.38
CA ASN A 262 8.48 -17.52 -14.84
C ASN A 262 7.59 -16.30 -15.20
N LYS A 263 6.46 -16.14 -14.49
CA LYS A 263 5.57 -14.96 -14.63
C LYS A 263 6.17 -13.73 -13.91
N ILE A 264 7.05 -13.96 -12.94
CA ILE A 264 7.83 -12.94 -12.24
C ILE A 264 9.31 -13.34 -12.20
N ASP A 265 10.20 -12.35 -12.14
CA ASP A 265 11.64 -12.56 -11.93
C ASP A 265 11.97 -12.65 -10.44
N TYR A 266 11.28 -11.84 -9.62
CA TYR A 266 11.52 -11.75 -8.19
C TYR A 266 10.24 -11.55 -7.39
N ALA A 267 10.29 -11.91 -6.11
CA ALA A 267 9.28 -11.48 -5.15
C ALA A 267 9.90 -10.83 -3.90
N LEU A 268 9.19 -9.89 -3.29
CA LEU A 268 9.56 -9.31 -2.00
C LEU A 268 8.71 -9.97 -0.92
N GLY A 269 9.36 -10.43 0.15
CA GLY A 269 8.74 -11.07 1.30
C GLY A 269 9.53 -10.85 2.58
N ALA A 270 9.22 -11.64 3.61
CA ALA A 270 9.83 -11.53 4.93
C ALA A 270 10.35 -12.89 5.39
N ARG A 271 11.65 -13.02 5.62
CA ARG A 271 12.23 -14.23 6.24
C ARG A 271 12.57 -13.98 7.70
N MET A 272 12.90 -15.05 8.43
CA MET A 272 13.53 -14.91 9.74
C MET A 272 14.99 -14.43 9.57
N SER A 273 15.40 -13.45 10.36
CA SER A 273 16.81 -13.08 10.49
C SER A 273 17.57 -14.05 11.40
N GLU A 274 18.84 -13.75 11.68
CA GLU A 274 19.63 -14.51 12.67
C GLU A 274 19.09 -14.35 14.10
N ASP A 275 18.46 -13.21 14.39
CA ASP A 275 17.74 -12.99 15.64
C ASP A 275 16.40 -13.73 15.62
N PRO A 276 16.15 -14.69 16.55
CA PRO A 276 14.93 -15.48 16.54
C PRO A 276 13.67 -14.62 16.55
N TRP A 277 12.73 -14.89 15.65
CA TRP A 277 11.46 -14.16 15.52
C TRP A 277 11.57 -12.69 15.07
N ARG A 278 12.76 -12.18 14.78
CA ARG A 278 12.95 -10.90 14.10
C ARG A 278 12.91 -11.14 12.59
N PRO A 279 11.92 -10.59 11.86
CA PRO A 279 11.88 -10.70 10.41
C PRO A 279 12.87 -9.73 9.76
N GLU A 280 13.29 -10.07 8.55
CA GLU A 280 14.01 -9.15 7.65
C GLU A 280 13.48 -9.25 6.22
N PRO A 281 13.58 -8.17 5.41
CA PRO A 281 13.18 -8.20 4.01
C PRO A 281 13.97 -9.25 3.21
N LEU A 282 13.27 -10.05 2.41
CA LEU A 282 13.86 -11.04 1.51
C LEU A 282 13.50 -10.72 0.06
N LEU A 283 14.50 -10.74 -0.82
CA LEU A 283 14.31 -10.81 -2.26
C LEU A 283 14.34 -12.28 -2.69
N LEU A 284 13.16 -12.84 -2.96
CA LEU A 284 12.96 -14.21 -3.41
C LEU A 284 13.25 -14.31 -4.91
N LYS A 285 14.02 -15.31 -5.31
CA LYS A 285 14.47 -15.55 -6.69
C LYS A 285 13.94 -16.86 -7.26
N ASN A 286 13.52 -17.79 -6.41
CA ASN A 286 13.05 -19.11 -6.80
C ASN A 286 11.97 -19.62 -5.85
N LYS A 287 11.37 -20.76 -6.19
CA LYS A 287 10.29 -21.37 -5.41
C LYS A 287 10.75 -21.87 -4.05
N GLU A 288 12.02 -22.22 -3.88
CA GLU A 288 12.59 -22.66 -2.60
C GLU A 288 12.66 -21.48 -1.60
N ASP A 289 12.97 -20.27 -2.08
CA ASP A 289 12.97 -19.05 -1.26
C ASP A 289 11.58 -18.75 -0.68
N VAL A 290 10.50 -19.22 -1.32
CA VAL A 290 9.12 -19.05 -0.82
C VAL A 290 8.96 -19.70 0.55
N LEU A 291 9.60 -20.85 0.78
CA LEU A 291 9.52 -21.58 2.03
C LEU A 291 10.18 -20.79 3.18
N LEU A 292 11.26 -20.07 2.89
CA LEU A 292 11.95 -19.21 3.87
C LEU A 292 11.07 -18.04 4.33
N ALA A 293 10.16 -17.59 3.46
CA ALA A 293 9.26 -16.48 3.74
C ALA A 293 7.92 -16.90 4.38
N SER A 294 7.58 -18.20 4.37
CA SER A 294 6.31 -18.70 4.91
C SER A 294 6.20 -18.54 6.43
N GLY A 295 4.95 -18.46 6.90
CA GLY A 295 4.63 -18.31 8.32
C GLY A 295 4.66 -16.85 8.79
N THR A 296 3.72 -16.47 9.64
CA THR A 296 3.56 -15.09 10.12
C THR A 296 4.58 -14.78 11.19
N LYS A 297 5.21 -13.60 11.10
CA LYS A 297 5.97 -12.98 12.18
C LYS A 297 5.20 -11.71 12.56
N TYR A 298 4.69 -11.60 13.78
CA TYR A 298 3.89 -10.45 14.24
C TYR A 298 4.74 -9.21 14.55
N VAL A 299 5.85 -9.05 13.84
CA VAL A 299 6.83 -7.98 14.02
C VAL A 299 6.91 -7.19 12.72
N ASN A 300 7.11 -5.88 12.80
CA ASN A 300 7.23 -5.04 11.61
C ASN A 300 8.37 -5.54 10.70
N ASN A 301 8.13 -5.55 9.38
CA ASN A 301 9.17 -5.81 8.38
C ASN A 301 9.05 -4.86 7.19
N PRO A 302 10.06 -4.04 6.86
CA PRO A 302 9.96 -3.01 5.83
C PRO A 302 10.29 -3.55 4.43
N ASN A 303 9.48 -4.48 3.91
CA ASN A 303 9.71 -5.17 2.62
C ASN A 303 10.06 -4.22 1.46
N LEU A 304 9.44 -3.03 1.42
CA LEU A 304 9.57 -2.10 0.30
C LEU A 304 10.93 -1.39 0.25
N THR A 305 11.77 -1.50 1.28
CA THR A 305 13.16 -1.00 1.25
C THR A 305 13.96 -1.63 0.11
N LEU A 306 13.66 -2.91 -0.22
CA LEU A 306 14.32 -3.64 -1.30
C LEU A 306 14.07 -3.05 -2.69
N LEU A 307 13.07 -2.18 -2.86
CA LEU A 307 12.83 -1.48 -4.13
C LEU A 307 13.92 -0.47 -4.46
N ASN A 308 14.78 -0.07 -3.50
CA ASN A 308 15.87 0.86 -3.75
C ASN A 308 17.08 0.17 -4.41
N SER A 309 16.84 -0.50 -5.54
CA SER A 309 17.85 -1.27 -6.26
C SER A 309 17.68 -1.13 -7.77
N LYS A 310 18.77 -0.77 -8.45
CA LYS A 310 18.83 -0.69 -9.92
C LYS A 310 18.61 -2.04 -10.60
N ASP A 311 18.93 -3.14 -9.92
CA ASP A 311 18.82 -4.49 -10.49
C ASP A 311 17.36 -4.94 -10.64
N LEU A 312 16.45 -4.22 -9.98
CA LEU A 312 15.01 -4.41 -10.05
C LEU A 312 14.34 -3.60 -11.16
N ALA A 313 15.06 -2.67 -11.79
CA ALA A 313 14.55 -1.97 -12.96
C ALA A 313 14.27 -2.95 -14.11
N ASN A 314 13.13 -2.78 -14.79
CA ASN A 314 12.67 -3.62 -15.90
C ASN A 314 12.47 -5.10 -15.53
N LYS A 315 12.27 -5.40 -14.25
CA LYS A 315 11.92 -6.74 -13.78
C LYS A 315 10.42 -6.89 -13.63
N LYS A 316 9.98 -8.13 -13.46
CA LYS A 316 8.61 -8.50 -13.12
C LYS A 316 8.58 -8.89 -11.66
N ILE A 317 7.99 -8.07 -10.81
CA ILE A 317 8.09 -8.23 -9.35
C ILE A 317 6.73 -8.54 -8.74
N ALA A 318 6.67 -9.52 -7.85
CA ALA A 318 5.55 -9.66 -6.91
C ALA A 318 5.94 -9.12 -5.52
N VAL A 319 4.99 -8.58 -4.78
CA VAL A 319 5.20 -8.19 -3.38
C VAL A 319 4.14 -8.87 -2.53
N VAL A 320 4.59 -9.62 -1.51
CA VAL A 320 3.74 -10.04 -0.40
C VAL A 320 3.90 -9.05 0.72
N GLY A 321 2.80 -8.56 1.27
CA GLY A 321 2.86 -7.55 2.31
C GLY A 321 1.55 -7.25 2.99
N VAL A 322 1.60 -6.43 4.03
CA VAL A 322 0.44 -6.01 4.82
C VAL A 322 -0.21 -4.74 4.22
N PRO A 323 -1.38 -4.26 4.71
CA PRO A 323 -2.15 -3.22 4.06
C PRO A 323 -1.38 -1.92 3.77
N CYS A 324 -0.55 -1.44 4.70
CA CYS A 324 0.22 -0.21 4.49
C CYS A 324 1.23 -0.32 3.33
N GLN A 325 1.79 -1.51 3.08
CA GLN A 325 2.67 -1.75 1.94
C GLN A 325 1.87 -1.78 0.64
N MET A 326 0.70 -2.44 0.63
CA MET A 326 -0.19 -2.47 -0.53
C MET A 326 -0.70 -1.06 -0.90
N GLN A 327 -1.05 -0.25 0.09
CA GLN A 327 -1.46 1.14 -0.07
C GLN A 327 -0.34 1.98 -0.71
N ALA A 328 0.89 1.83 -0.22
CA ALA A 328 2.04 2.54 -0.79
C ALA A 328 2.27 2.15 -2.27
N LEU A 329 2.20 0.85 -2.59
CA LEU A 329 2.36 0.36 -3.96
C LEU A 329 1.26 0.84 -4.90
N LEU A 330 -0.02 0.74 -4.50
CA LEU A 330 -1.14 1.22 -5.32
C LEU A 330 -1.11 2.75 -5.47
N LYS A 331 -0.78 3.50 -4.41
CA LYS A 331 -0.59 4.95 -4.48
C LYS A 331 0.52 5.32 -5.47
N SER A 332 1.62 4.56 -5.47
CA SER A 332 2.71 4.75 -6.43
C SER A 332 2.27 4.48 -7.87
N HIS A 333 1.43 3.47 -8.10
CA HIS A 333 0.86 3.21 -9.42
C HIS A 333 -0.11 4.30 -9.88
N ILE A 334 -0.90 4.89 -8.98
CA ILE A 334 -1.84 5.97 -9.31
C ILE A 334 -1.10 7.24 -9.74
N TYR A 335 -0.07 7.62 -8.99
CA TYR A 335 0.66 8.86 -9.26
C TYR A 335 1.82 8.70 -10.24
N ASP A 336 2.40 7.51 -10.35
CA ASP A 336 3.46 7.12 -11.27
C ASP A 336 4.53 8.22 -11.44
N ILE A 337 5.45 8.29 -10.49
CA ILE A 337 6.55 9.27 -10.52
C ILE A 337 7.78 8.76 -11.31
N GLY A 338 7.62 7.69 -12.11
CA GLY A 338 8.67 7.20 -13.00
C GLY A 338 9.79 6.40 -12.33
N ILE A 339 9.64 5.97 -11.08
CA ILE A 339 10.66 5.18 -10.37
C ILE A 339 10.70 3.75 -10.97
N PRO A 340 11.81 3.33 -11.62
CA PRO A 340 11.84 2.10 -12.41
C PRO A 340 11.52 0.82 -11.63
N SER A 341 12.07 0.67 -10.43
CA SER A 341 11.87 -0.50 -9.58
C SER A 341 10.43 -0.62 -9.05
N VAL A 342 9.79 0.52 -8.74
CA VAL A 342 8.38 0.55 -8.31
C VAL A 342 7.45 0.22 -9.48
N ASN A 343 7.74 0.74 -10.66
CA ASN A 343 6.98 0.45 -11.89
C ASN A 343 7.13 -1.00 -12.37
N SER A 344 8.13 -1.72 -11.85
CA SER A 344 8.37 -3.14 -12.09
C SER A 344 7.48 -4.07 -11.23
N VAL A 345 6.72 -3.52 -10.27
CA VAL A 345 5.80 -4.30 -9.42
C VAL A 345 4.55 -4.69 -10.19
N LEU A 346 4.47 -5.97 -10.56
CA LEU A 346 3.35 -6.55 -11.30
C LEU A 346 2.26 -7.15 -10.41
N TYR A 347 2.60 -7.79 -9.28
CA TYR A 347 1.61 -8.45 -8.42
C TYR A 347 1.69 -7.95 -6.98
N ARG A 348 0.55 -7.58 -6.41
CA ARG A 348 0.39 -7.18 -5.01
C ARG A 348 -0.42 -8.24 -4.28
N ILE A 349 0.22 -9.02 -3.44
CA ILE A 349 -0.42 -10.08 -2.64
C ILE A 349 -0.51 -9.57 -1.19
N GLY A 350 -1.71 -9.13 -0.82
CA GLY A 350 -1.96 -8.52 0.48
C GLY A 350 -2.29 -9.55 1.56
N ILE A 351 -1.74 -9.37 2.76
CA ILE A 351 -2.08 -10.16 3.95
C ILE A 351 -3.00 -9.33 4.84
N PHE A 352 -3.99 -9.97 5.48
CA PHE A 352 -4.81 -9.29 6.48
C PHE A 352 -3.95 -8.91 7.70
N CYS A 353 -4.12 -7.69 8.21
CA CYS A 353 -3.32 -7.21 9.35
C CYS A 353 -4.19 -6.36 10.25
N MET A 354 -4.31 -6.74 11.53
CA MET A 354 -4.96 -5.90 12.54
C MET A 354 -3.95 -4.87 13.05
N GLU A 355 -2.86 -5.37 13.64
CA GLU A 355 -1.79 -4.61 14.26
C GLU A 355 -0.46 -5.36 14.09
N SER A 356 0.64 -4.68 14.40
CA SER A 356 2.00 -5.23 14.38
C SER A 356 2.73 -4.74 15.63
N PHE A 357 3.75 -5.48 16.06
CA PHE A 357 4.53 -5.18 17.26
C PHE A 357 5.96 -4.75 16.86
N PRO A 358 6.61 -3.84 17.62
CA PRO A 358 8.05 -3.72 17.58
C PRO A 358 8.70 -5.01 18.12
N TYR A 359 9.95 -5.28 17.75
CA TYR A 359 10.59 -6.54 18.16
C TYR A 359 10.91 -6.55 19.66
N GLU A 360 11.72 -5.59 20.12
CA GLU A 360 12.20 -5.49 21.50
C GLU A 360 11.07 -5.08 22.44
N GLU A 361 10.46 -3.93 22.19
CA GLU A 361 9.44 -3.34 23.06
C GLU A 361 8.06 -4.01 22.93
N GLY A 362 7.92 -4.95 21.99
CA GLY A 362 6.67 -5.62 21.68
C GLY A 362 6.77 -7.13 21.85
N PHE A 363 7.29 -7.80 20.83
CA PHE A 363 7.30 -9.26 20.78
C PHE A 363 8.12 -9.92 21.89
N LEU A 364 9.31 -9.40 22.20
CA LEU A 364 10.11 -9.92 23.32
C LEU A 364 9.41 -9.72 24.67
N LYS A 365 8.75 -8.58 24.89
CA LYS A 365 7.93 -8.35 26.11
C LYS A 365 6.72 -9.29 26.21
N ILE A 366 6.12 -9.67 25.08
CA ILE A 366 5.07 -10.71 25.07
C ILE A 366 5.66 -12.05 25.51
N CYS A 367 6.85 -12.41 25.02
CA CYS A 367 7.55 -13.63 25.44
C CYS A 367 7.89 -13.60 26.94
N GLU A 368 8.37 -12.47 27.46
CA GLU A 368 8.63 -12.28 28.90
C GLU A 368 7.35 -12.45 29.74
N LYS A 369 6.24 -11.83 29.34
CA LYS A 369 4.93 -11.99 30.02
C LYS A 369 4.45 -13.43 30.06
N LEU A 370 4.78 -14.22 29.03
CA LEU A 370 4.46 -15.64 28.94
C LEU A 370 5.56 -16.55 29.51
N SER A 371 6.64 -15.99 30.06
CA SER A 371 7.78 -16.72 30.61
C SER A 371 8.40 -17.73 29.62
N VAL A 372 8.50 -17.35 28.35
CA VAL A 372 9.05 -18.19 27.27
C VAL A 372 10.28 -17.53 26.65
N ASN A 373 11.34 -18.31 26.40
CA ASN A 373 12.48 -17.82 25.64
C ASN A 373 12.10 -17.71 24.17
N VAL A 374 12.44 -16.59 23.52
CA VAL A 374 12.15 -16.36 22.09
C VAL A 374 12.70 -17.46 21.18
N SER A 375 13.83 -18.07 21.57
CA SER A 375 14.46 -19.18 20.84
C SER A 375 13.65 -20.47 20.89
N ASP A 376 12.76 -20.63 21.86
CA ASP A 376 11.91 -21.81 22.03
C ASP A 376 10.56 -21.68 21.31
N VAL A 377 10.25 -20.50 20.77
CA VAL A 377 9.01 -20.26 20.03
C VAL A 377 9.07 -20.98 18.66
N LYS A 378 8.05 -21.79 18.37
CA LYS A 378 7.88 -22.52 17.11
C LYS A 378 6.85 -21.87 16.19
N LYS A 379 5.75 -21.37 16.74
CA LYS A 379 4.68 -20.70 15.99
C LYS A 379 3.99 -19.67 16.89
N THR A 380 3.51 -18.59 16.28
CA THR A 380 2.66 -17.59 16.94
C THR A 380 1.32 -17.51 16.22
N ASP A 381 0.24 -17.20 16.92
CA ASP A 381 -1.07 -16.95 16.29
C ASP A 381 -1.87 -15.89 17.05
N ILE A 382 -2.76 -15.17 16.37
CA ILE A 382 -3.74 -14.28 17.00
C ILE A 382 -5.13 -14.76 16.63
N ASN A 383 -5.84 -15.31 17.60
CA ASN A 383 -7.16 -15.88 17.38
C ASN A 383 -8.04 -15.72 18.62
N LYS A 384 -9.36 -15.60 18.43
CA LYS A 384 -10.36 -15.51 19.51
C LYS A 384 -10.00 -14.47 20.60
N GLY A 385 -9.37 -13.36 20.23
CA GLY A 385 -9.00 -12.28 21.14
C GLY A 385 -7.78 -12.58 22.05
N LYS A 386 -6.97 -13.58 21.70
CA LYS A 386 -5.74 -13.95 22.40
C LYS A 386 -4.57 -14.04 21.43
N PHE A 387 -3.37 -13.75 21.94
CA PHE A 387 -2.09 -14.07 21.31
C PHE A 387 -1.62 -15.42 21.82
N PHE A 388 -1.27 -16.33 20.90
CA PHE A 388 -0.79 -17.67 21.19
C PHE A 388 0.69 -17.81 20.83
N ILE A 389 1.43 -18.51 21.68
CA ILE A 389 2.78 -19.00 21.43
C ILE A 389 2.76 -20.51 21.56
N TYR A 390 3.16 -21.19 20.49
CA TYR A 390 3.42 -22.63 20.47
C TYR A 390 4.92 -22.84 20.54
N THR A 391 5.39 -23.59 21.53
CA THR A 391 6.82 -23.83 21.75
C THR A 391 7.33 -25.04 20.97
N LYS A 392 8.65 -25.15 20.82
CA LYS A 392 9.33 -26.33 20.25
C LYS A 392 9.12 -27.60 21.09
N SER A 393 8.89 -27.46 22.40
CA SER A 393 8.56 -28.57 23.31
C SER A 393 7.10 -29.04 23.21
N GLY A 394 6.25 -28.29 22.51
CA GLY A 394 4.84 -28.62 22.31
C GLY A 394 3.86 -27.95 23.29
N GLU A 395 4.32 -27.00 24.09
CA GLU A 395 3.46 -26.22 24.99
C GLU A 395 2.68 -25.16 24.21
N GLU A 396 1.44 -24.90 24.65
CA GLU A 396 0.57 -23.83 24.13
C GLU A 396 0.40 -22.77 25.23
N LEU A 397 1.02 -21.61 25.02
CA LEU A 397 0.93 -20.44 25.89
C LEU A 397 0.02 -19.40 25.25
N ASN A 398 -0.73 -18.65 26.04
CA ASN A 398 -1.60 -17.60 25.51
C ASN A 398 -1.80 -16.44 26.49
N ILE A 399 -1.99 -15.24 25.92
CA ILE A 399 -2.29 -14.01 26.66
C ILE A 399 -3.43 -13.25 25.95
N PRO A 400 -4.43 -12.70 26.67
CA PRO A 400 -5.45 -11.87 26.05
C PRO A 400 -4.87 -10.63 25.34
N ILE A 401 -5.39 -10.31 24.15
CA ILE A 401 -4.90 -9.15 23.35
C ILE A 401 -4.98 -7.84 24.13
N LYS A 402 -6.02 -7.67 24.97
CA LYS A 402 -6.19 -6.48 25.80
C LYS A 402 -5.05 -6.24 26.80
N GLU A 403 -4.31 -7.28 27.19
CA GLU A 403 -3.19 -7.18 28.14
C GLU A 403 -1.86 -6.81 27.48
N ILE A 404 -1.82 -6.90 26.14
CA ILE A 404 -0.63 -6.62 25.33
C ILE A 404 -0.88 -5.55 24.26
N SER A 405 -2.08 -5.00 24.16
CA SER A 405 -2.43 -4.02 23.11
C SER A 405 -1.60 -2.74 23.24
N ASN A 406 -1.16 -2.39 24.44
CA ASN A 406 -0.26 -1.26 24.69
C ASN A 406 1.19 -1.52 24.21
N LEU A 407 1.51 -2.76 23.81
CA LEU A 407 2.78 -3.14 23.21
C LEU A 407 2.75 -3.12 21.68
N ALA A 408 1.56 -3.02 21.09
CA ALA A 408 1.42 -2.85 19.65
C ALA A 408 1.92 -1.47 19.22
N ARG A 409 2.27 -1.33 17.95
CA ARG A 409 2.75 -0.07 17.41
C ARG A 409 1.62 0.97 17.35
N GLU A 410 1.85 2.16 17.90
CA GLU A 410 0.87 3.26 17.91
C GLU A 410 0.44 3.69 16.49
N ASP A 411 1.34 3.63 15.51
CA ASP A 411 1.01 3.96 14.12
C ASP A 411 -0.05 3.04 13.47
N CYS A 412 -0.28 1.86 14.06
CA CYS A 412 -1.33 0.95 13.64
C CYS A 412 -2.73 1.46 14.05
N GLU A 413 -2.82 2.30 15.08
CA GLU A 413 -4.09 2.84 15.58
C GLU A 413 -4.76 3.75 14.57
N VAL A 414 -3.99 4.50 13.78
CA VAL A 414 -4.52 5.36 12.69
C VAL A 414 -4.75 4.58 11.39
N CYS A 415 -4.53 3.26 11.37
CA CYS A 415 -4.72 2.42 10.19
C CYS A 415 -6.16 1.90 10.07
N PHE A 416 -6.87 2.26 9.00
CA PHE A 416 -8.25 1.79 8.80
C PHE A 416 -8.36 0.43 8.11
N ASP A 417 -7.31 -0.01 7.41
CA ASP A 417 -7.37 -1.14 6.47
C ASP A 417 -6.95 -2.44 7.16
N LEU A 418 -7.89 -3.39 7.26
CA LEU A 418 -7.62 -4.74 7.77
C LEU A 418 -7.26 -5.70 6.63
N THR A 419 -7.97 -5.61 5.51
CA THR A 419 -8.02 -6.69 4.52
C THR A 419 -7.06 -6.49 3.36
N SER A 420 -6.16 -5.51 3.42
CA SER A 420 -5.28 -5.15 2.31
C SER A 420 -6.08 -4.74 1.09
N GLU A 421 -6.91 -3.71 1.25
CA GLU A 421 -7.85 -3.23 0.21
C GLU A 421 -7.15 -2.82 -1.08
N SER A 422 -5.85 -2.53 -1.06
CA SER A 422 -5.05 -2.10 -2.22
C SER A 422 -4.29 -3.22 -2.95
N ALA A 423 -4.58 -4.49 -2.64
CA ALA A 423 -3.92 -5.64 -3.26
C ALA A 423 -4.62 -6.12 -4.54
N ASP A 424 -3.99 -7.04 -5.28
CA ASP A 424 -4.63 -7.79 -6.37
C ASP A 424 -5.37 -9.03 -5.85
N ILE A 425 -4.76 -9.69 -4.85
CA ILE A 425 -5.36 -10.75 -4.04
C ILE A 425 -5.08 -10.43 -2.59
N SER A 426 -6.08 -10.57 -1.72
CA SER A 426 -5.89 -10.46 -0.28
C SER A 426 -6.18 -11.76 0.45
N VAL A 427 -5.35 -12.10 1.42
CA VAL A 427 -5.34 -13.39 2.09
C VAL A 427 -5.29 -13.19 3.61
N GLY A 428 -6.10 -13.93 4.35
CA GLY A 428 -5.96 -13.99 5.81
C GLY A 428 -6.77 -15.10 6.45
N SER A 429 -6.65 -15.30 7.75
CA SER A 429 -7.31 -16.38 8.49
C SER A 429 -8.80 -16.09 8.78
N ILE A 430 -9.14 -14.83 9.05
CA ILE A 430 -10.47 -14.43 9.53
C ILE A 430 -11.55 -14.77 8.48
N GLY A 431 -12.57 -15.52 8.90
CA GLY A 431 -13.69 -15.94 8.06
C GLY A 431 -13.57 -17.37 7.53
N ALA A 432 -12.37 -17.94 7.51
CA ALA A 432 -12.12 -19.30 7.05
C ALA A 432 -11.96 -20.29 8.22
N PRO A 433 -12.11 -21.61 7.97
CA PRO A 433 -11.80 -22.65 8.94
C PRO A 433 -10.31 -22.69 9.29
N ALA A 434 -9.95 -23.36 10.38
CA ALA A 434 -8.55 -23.56 10.75
C ALA A 434 -7.78 -24.28 9.62
N GLY A 435 -6.57 -23.77 9.32
CA GLY A 435 -5.73 -24.27 8.23
C GLY A 435 -6.17 -23.81 6.82
N TRP A 436 -7.16 -22.92 6.72
CA TRP A 436 -7.61 -22.33 5.48
C TRP A 436 -7.46 -20.81 5.53
N ASN A 437 -7.32 -20.17 4.37
CA ASN A 437 -7.38 -18.73 4.25
C ASN A 437 -8.72 -18.29 3.64
N THR A 438 -9.26 -17.18 4.12
CA THR A 438 -10.15 -16.34 3.33
C THR A 438 -9.30 -15.64 2.27
N VAL A 439 -9.75 -15.70 1.02
CA VAL A 439 -9.11 -15.09 -0.15
C VAL A 439 -10.09 -14.14 -0.80
N LEU A 440 -9.76 -12.85 -0.84
CA LEU A 440 -10.52 -11.82 -1.55
C LEU A 440 -9.79 -11.51 -2.87
N ILE A 441 -10.47 -11.73 -3.99
CA ILE A 441 -9.95 -11.45 -5.33
C ILE A 441 -10.33 -10.03 -5.69
N ARG A 442 -9.38 -9.12 -5.88
CA ARG A 442 -9.67 -7.68 -6.02
C ARG A 442 -9.60 -7.15 -7.43
N THR A 443 -8.65 -7.64 -8.22
CA THR A 443 -8.44 -7.20 -9.61
C THR A 443 -8.60 -8.36 -10.58
N GLU A 444 -8.83 -8.07 -11.86
CA GLU A 444 -8.93 -9.12 -12.89
C GLU A 444 -7.61 -9.91 -13.01
N LYS A 445 -6.46 -9.23 -12.82
CA LYS A 445 -5.14 -9.86 -12.70
C LYS A 445 -5.06 -10.81 -11.50
N GLY A 446 -5.63 -10.43 -10.35
CA GLY A 446 -5.74 -11.31 -9.19
C GLY A 446 -6.65 -12.51 -9.44
N LYS A 447 -7.73 -12.31 -10.20
CA LYS A 447 -8.65 -13.38 -10.62
C LYS A 447 -7.97 -14.39 -11.53
N GLU A 448 -7.26 -13.92 -12.54
CA GLU A 448 -6.49 -14.78 -13.44
C GLU A 448 -5.47 -15.61 -12.66
N LEU A 449 -4.72 -14.99 -11.74
CA LEU A 449 -3.76 -15.71 -10.89
C LEU A 449 -4.45 -16.79 -10.06
N PHE A 450 -5.54 -16.47 -9.36
CA PHE A 450 -6.25 -17.45 -8.54
C PHE A 450 -6.83 -18.60 -9.38
N GLN A 451 -7.40 -18.31 -10.56
CA GLN A 451 -7.89 -19.33 -11.49
C GLN A 451 -6.78 -20.26 -11.96
N ASN A 452 -5.61 -19.71 -12.29
CA ASN A 452 -4.45 -20.52 -12.65
C ASN A 452 -4.05 -21.50 -11.53
N LEU A 453 -4.16 -21.11 -10.25
CA LEU A 453 -3.89 -22.00 -9.12
C LEU A 453 -4.89 -23.17 -9.04
N ILE A 454 -6.16 -22.92 -9.39
CA ILE A 454 -7.21 -23.96 -9.44
C ILE A 454 -6.95 -24.89 -10.61
N GLU A 455 -6.72 -24.34 -11.82
CA GLU A 455 -6.51 -25.11 -13.05
C GLU A 455 -5.25 -25.98 -13.01
N THR A 456 -4.23 -25.54 -12.27
CA THR A 456 -3.00 -26.32 -12.03
C THR A 456 -3.06 -27.22 -10.79
N ASP A 457 -4.22 -27.34 -10.17
CA ASP A 457 -4.50 -28.16 -8.99
C ASP A 457 -3.57 -27.89 -7.79
N LEU A 458 -3.14 -26.63 -7.61
CA LEU A 458 -2.24 -26.24 -6.51
C LEU A 458 -2.99 -25.90 -5.22
N ILE A 459 -4.32 -25.75 -5.26
CA ILE A 459 -5.15 -25.38 -4.11
C ILE A 459 -6.44 -26.20 -4.04
N GLU A 460 -6.94 -26.42 -2.82
CA GLU A 460 -8.33 -26.72 -2.54
C GLU A 460 -9.08 -25.40 -2.29
N HIS A 461 -10.31 -25.24 -2.79
CA HIS A 461 -11.08 -24.01 -2.62
C HIS A 461 -12.58 -24.26 -2.45
N LYS A 462 -13.26 -23.32 -1.78
CA LYS A 462 -14.73 -23.28 -1.62
C LYS A 462 -15.22 -21.84 -1.72
N PRO A 463 -16.37 -21.56 -2.36
CA PRO A 463 -16.98 -20.23 -2.30
C PRO A 463 -17.18 -19.79 -0.85
N ILE A 464 -16.79 -18.56 -0.48
CA ILE A 464 -16.82 -18.13 0.93
C ILE A 464 -18.25 -18.14 1.52
N LYS A 465 -19.28 -18.01 0.67
CA LYS A 465 -20.70 -18.08 1.05
C LYS A 465 -21.11 -19.43 1.65
N GLU A 466 -20.38 -20.50 1.33
CA GLU A 466 -20.60 -21.87 1.81
C GLU A 466 -19.80 -22.16 3.09
N VAL A 467 -19.03 -21.19 3.57
CA VAL A 467 -18.09 -21.34 4.67
C VAL A 467 -18.55 -20.54 5.88
N LYS A 468 -18.44 -21.14 7.06
CA LYS A 468 -18.64 -20.46 8.34
C LYS A 468 -17.29 -20.30 9.06
N PRO A 469 -17.05 -19.17 9.74
CA PRO A 469 -17.98 -18.06 9.99
C PRO A 469 -18.20 -17.11 8.79
N GLY A 470 -17.34 -17.16 7.76
CA GLY A 470 -17.51 -16.46 6.49
C GLY A 470 -17.31 -14.94 6.57
N LEU A 471 -17.76 -14.24 5.54
CA LEU A 471 -17.61 -12.78 5.40
C LEU A 471 -18.25 -11.94 6.54
N PRO A 472 -19.39 -12.31 7.15
CA PRO A 472 -19.98 -11.49 8.22
C PRO A 472 -19.04 -11.26 9.42
N LEU A 473 -18.25 -12.27 9.80
CA LEU A 473 -17.24 -12.10 10.85
C LEU A 473 -16.12 -11.17 10.37
N LEU A 474 -15.62 -11.36 9.16
CA LEU A 474 -14.56 -10.52 8.60
C LEU A 474 -14.99 -9.04 8.53
N GLN A 475 -16.21 -8.77 8.05
CA GLN A 475 -16.79 -7.43 7.98
C GLN A 475 -16.96 -6.79 9.37
N LYS A 476 -17.34 -7.57 10.38
CA LYS A 476 -17.44 -7.09 11.76
C LYS A 476 -16.06 -6.67 12.29
N ILE A 477 -15.04 -7.51 12.13
CA ILE A 477 -13.69 -7.24 12.63
C ILE A 477 -13.04 -6.08 11.87
N ALA A 478 -13.18 -6.02 10.54
CA ALA A 478 -12.71 -4.89 9.74
C ALA A 478 -13.41 -3.58 10.16
N GLY A 479 -14.69 -3.64 10.48
CA GLY A 479 -15.45 -2.49 10.99
C GLY A 479 -14.95 -1.96 12.33
N PHE A 480 -14.50 -2.84 13.24
CA PHE A 480 -13.85 -2.40 14.48
C PHE A 480 -12.55 -1.67 14.21
N LYS A 481 -11.74 -2.15 13.25
CA LYS A 481 -10.50 -1.47 12.86
C LYS A 481 -10.75 -0.08 12.28
N LYS A 482 -11.69 0.04 11.31
CA LYS A 482 -12.05 1.33 10.70
C LYS A 482 -12.54 2.34 11.75
N LYS A 483 -13.47 1.93 12.62
CA LYS A 483 -14.00 2.80 13.70
C LYS A 483 -12.92 3.18 14.73
N GLY A 484 -12.01 2.26 15.04
CA GLY A 484 -10.84 2.55 15.87
C GLY A 484 -10.01 3.67 15.24
N ALA A 485 -9.60 3.49 13.98
CA ALA A 485 -8.81 4.47 13.26
C ALA A 485 -9.48 5.85 13.16
N GLU A 486 -10.77 5.91 12.87
CA GLU A 486 -11.55 7.15 12.88
C GLU A 486 -11.44 7.87 14.23
N LYS A 487 -11.58 7.14 15.34
CA LYS A 487 -11.49 7.70 16.68
C LYS A 487 -10.10 8.26 16.99
N HIS A 488 -9.04 7.51 16.69
CA HIS A 488 -7.66 7.94 16.93
C HIS A 488 -7.27 9.13 16.04
N ILE A 489 -7.71 9.15 14.78
CA ILE A 489 -7.50 10.31 13.88
C ILE A 489 -8.23 11.54 14.39
N SER A 490 -9.47 11.38 14.85
CA SER A 490 -10.27 12.49 15.40
C SER A 490 -9.61 13.09 16.64
N ALA A 491 -9.10 12.23 17.54
CA ALA A 491 -8.35 12.68 18.72
C ALA A 491 -7.07 13.45 18.36
N LYS A 492 -6.28 12.94 17.39
CA LYS A 492 -5.09 13.66 16.90
C LYS A 492 -5.47 15.01 16.28
N MET A 493 -6.54 15.07 15.51
CA MET A 493 -7.05 16.31 14.92
C MET A 493 -7.47 17.33 16.00
N GLU A 494 -8.17 16.91 17.05
CA GLU A 494 -8.56 17.76 18.19
C GLU A 494 -7.35 18.31 18.95
N ASN A 495 -6.28 17.52 19.06
CA ASN A 495 -5.02 17.91 19.69
C ASN A 495 -4.10 18.77 18.79
N ASN A 496 -4.51 19.06 17.54
CA ASN A 496 -3.65 19.66 16.51
C ASN A 496 -2.36 18.86 16.23
N GLU A 497 -2.40 17.55 16.47
CA GLU A 497 -1.35 16.62 16.06
C GLU A 497 -1.47 16.30 14.57
N LYS A 498 -0.39 15.84 13.96
CA LYS A 498 -0.42 15.40 12.57
C LYS A 498 -1.07 14.01 12.45
N PHE A 499 -1.92 13.86 11.45
CA PHE A 499 -2.66 12.62 11.18
C PHE A 499 -2.65 12.30 9.68
N PRO A 500 -2.83 11.02 9.30
CA PRO A 500 -3.00 10.65 7.89
C PRO A 500 -4.25 11.28 7.27
N ILE A 501 -4.12 11.81 6.07
CA ILE A 501 -5.24 12.35 5.28
C ILE A 501 -5.73 11.24 4.35
N TYR A 502 -6.98 10.84 4.51
CA TYR A 502 -7.61 9.68 3.88
C TYR A 502 -8.73 10.05 2.90
#